data_AF-A0A8J1LEM0-F1
#
_entry.id   AF-A0A8J1LEM0-F1
#
_cell.length_a   1.000
_cell.length_b   1.000
_cell.length_c   1.000
_cell.angle_alpha   90.00
_cell.angle_beta   90.00
_cell.angle_gamma   90.00
#
_symmetry.space_group_name_H-M   'P 1'
#
loop_
_entity.id
_entity.type
_entity.pdbx_description
1 polymer ?
#
loop_
_entity_poly.entity_id
_entity_poly.type
_entity_poly.pdbx_seq_one_letter_code
_entity_poly.pdbx_strand_id
1 'polypeptide(L)'
;MGNTVTRGDFEWVYSDQPHTQRRKEILAKYPEIKTLMGPDHQLKWIVLGMVFAQLVACHLVRDLPWKWVLFWAYAFGGCVNHSLTLAIHDISHNVAFGNRQAKWNRWFAVLANLPIGMPYSASFKKYHIDHHRYLGGDVLDVDIPTDFEGWFFCTPFRKFLWLVLQPLFYTLRPLYVNPKPISWMEATTRSTMIFPASLEANCLW
;
A
#
# COMPACT_ATOMS: atom_id res chain seq x y z
N MET A 1 -29.06 -14.36 -6.27
CA MET A 1 -28.45 -15.01 -7.46
C MET A 1 -27.06 -14.42 -7.62
N GLY A 2 -26.01 -15.23 -7.49
CA GLY A 2 -24.63 -14.81 -7.74
C GLY A 2 -24.02 -15.75 -8.77
N ASN A 3 -23.12 -15.25 -9.60
CA ASN A 3 -22.43 -16.06 -10.60
C ASN A 3 -21.76 -17.27 -9.94
N THR A 4 -22.06 -18.47 -10.42
CA THR A 4 -21.36 -19.71 -10.05
C THR A 4 -19.99 -19.74 -10.72
N VAL A 5 -18.95 -19.99 -9.93
CA VAL A 5 -17.59 -20.18 -10.46
C VAL A 5 -17.58 -21.47 -11.29
N THR A 6 -17.26 -21.36 -12.58
CA THR A 6 -17.30 -22.48 -13.54
C THR A 6 -15.97 -23.23 -13.67
N ARG A 7 -14.88 -22.67 -13.11
CA ARG A 7 -13.53 -23.24 -13.15
C ARG A 7 -13.02 -23.55 -11.74
N GLY A 8 -12.22 -24.60 -11.62
CA GLY A 8 -11.54 -24.98 -10.38
C GLY A 8 -10.09 -24.48 -10.27
N ASP A 9 -9.60 -23.81 -11.31
CA ASP A 9 -8.21 -23.40 -11.50
C ASP A 9 -8.11 -21.94 -11.98
N PHE A 10 -6.88 -21.40 -11.98
CA PHE A 10 -6.59 -20.10 -12.58
C PHE A 10 -6.69 -20.14 -14.11
N GLU A 11 -7.13 -19.02 -14.68
CA GLU A 11 -7.06 -18.79 -16.12
C GLU A 11 -5.66 -18.29 -16.49
N TRP A 12 -4.96 -19.03 -17.34
CA TRP A 12 -3.63 -18.69 -17.81
C TRP A 12 -3.70 -17.92 -19.13
N VAL A 13 -3.12 -16.73 -19.14
CA VAL A 13 -3.07 -15.84 -20.31
C VAL A 13 -1.61 -15.64 -20.72
N TYR A 14 -1.31 -15.89 -21.99
CA TYR A 14 0.05 -15.84 -22.55
C TYR A 14 0.33 -14.56 -23.37
N SER A 15 -0.57 -13.58 -23.31
CA SER A 15 -0.32 -12.24 -23.85
C SER A 15 0.44 -11.38 -22.84
N ASP A 16 1.30 -10.50 -23.32
CA ASP A 16 1.98 -9.50 -22.47
C ASP A 16 0.98 -8.64 -21.66
N GLN A 17 1.45 -8.08 -20.56
CA GLN A 17 0.61 -7.22 -19.72
C GLN A 17 0.02 -6.04 -20.52
N PRO A 18 -1.27 -5.72 -20.33
CA PRO A 18 -1.97 -4.74 -21.18
C PRO A 18 -1.43 -3.31 -21.01
N HIS A 19 -0.78 -2.99 -19.89
CA HIS A 19 -0.29 -1.65 -19.59
C HIS A 19 0.75 -1.15 -20.59
N THR A 20 1.67 -2.00 -21.03
CA THR A 20 2.73 -1.61 -21.98
C THR A 20 2.15 -1.20 -23.32
N GLN A 21 1.24 -2.01 -23.85
CA GLN A 21 0.62 -1.77 -25.15
C GLN A 21 -0.31 -0.55 -25.08
N ARG A 22 -1.17 -0.47 -24.06
CA ARG A 22 -2.05 0.69 -23.85
C ARG A 22 -1.28 1.99 -23.71
N ARG A 23 -0.14 1.99 -23.00
CA ARG A 23 0.72 3.18 -22.89
C ARG A 23 1.24 3.63 -24.26
N LYS A 24 1.65 2.70 -25.13
CA LYS A 24 2.13 3.03 -26.49
C LYS A 24 1.00 3.65 -27.32
N GLU A 25 -0.19 3.04 -27.29
CA GLU A 25 -1.36 3.52 -28.04
C GLU A 25 -1.82 4.90 -27.58
N ILE A 26 -1.90 5.12 -26.26
CA ILE A 26 -2.25 6.42 -25.69
C ILE A 26 -1.23 7.49 -26.09
N LEU A 27 0.08 7.21 -25.97
CA LEU A 27 1.12 8.17 -26.32
C LEU A 27 1.22 8.46 -27.83
N ALA A 28 0.87 7.48 -28.68
CA ALA A 28 0.79 7.69 -30.12
C ALA A 28 -0.38 8.62 -30.48
N LYS A 29 -1.52 8.47 -29.78
CA LYS A 29 -2.72 9.29 -30.01
C LYS A 29 -2.65 10.67 -29.37
N TYR A 30 -2.02 10.78 -28.20
CA TYR A 30 -1.94 11.99 -27.36
C TYR A 30 -0.49 12.23 -26.88
N PRO A 31 0.43 12.65 -27.76
CA PRO A 31 1.84 12.82 -27.44
C PRO A 31 2.09 13.88 -26.34
N GLU A 32 1.18 14.84 -26.17
CA GLU A 32 1.22 15.88 -25.14
C GLU A 32 1.25 15.31 -23.72
N ILE A 33 0.68 14.12 -23.49
CA ILE A 33 0.69 13.43 -22.19
C ILE A 33 2.12 13.18 -21.72
N LYS A 34 3.07 13.01 -22.65
CA LYS A 34 4.48 12.80 -22.29
C LYS A 34 5.06 13.96 -21.50
N THR A 35 4.54 15.18 -21.66
CA THR A 35 4.97 16.36 -20.88
C THR A 35 4.53 16.29 -19.41
N LEU A 36 3.47 15.52 -19.12
CA LEU A 36 2.95 15.29 -17.78
C LEU A 36 3.63 14.12 -17.05
N MET A 37 4.43 13.30 -17.76
CA MET A 37 5.16 12.17 -17.19
C MET A 37 6.39 12.65 -16.43
N GLY A 38 6.20 13.18 -15.23
CA GLY A 38 7.26 13.68 -14.37
C GLY A 38 6.96 13.53 -12.89
N PRO A 39 7.86 14.00 -12.02
CA PRO A 39 7.61 14.07 -10.60
C PRO A 39 6.46 15.02 -10.27
N ASP A 40 5.65 14.68 -9.27
CA ASP A 40 4.68 15.61 -8.70
C ASP A 40 5.30 16.38 -7.53
N HIS A 41 5.51 17.67 -7.75
CA HIS A 41 6.10 18.55 -6.74
C HIS A 41 5.16 18.91 -5.59
N GLN A 42 3.85 18.73 -5.74
CA GLN A 42 2.87 19.02 -4.69
C GLN A 42 2.75 17.87 -3.69
N LEU A 43 2.91 16.62 -4.15
CA LEU A 43 2.77 15.41 -3.36
C LEU A 43 3.54 15.47 -2.02
N LYS A 44 4.78 15.98 -2.03
CA LYS A 44 5.58 16.08 -0.80
C LYS A 44 4.96 17.01 0.26
N TRP A 45 4.33 18.11 -0.16
CA TRP A 45 3.72 19.07 0.77
C TRP A 45 2.41 18.53 1.32
N ILE A 46 1.61 17.86 0.48
CA ILE A 46 0.38 17.19 0.89
C ILE A 46 0.69 16.12 1.93
N VAL A 47 1.68 15.27 1.68
CA VAL A 47 2.11 14.21 2.61
C VAL A 47 2.64 14.80 3.92
N LEU A 48 3.47 15.84 3.88
CA LEU A 48 3.94 16.51 5.10
C LEU A 48 2.78 17.08 5.91
N GLY A 49 1.80 17.70 5.26
CA GLY A 49 0.58 18.20 5.89
C GLY A 49 -0.23 17.08 6.55
N MET A 50 -0.42 15.94 5.87
CA MET A 50 -1.13 14.78 6.41
C MET A 50 -0.42 14.16 7.61
N VAL A 51 0.91 14.00 7.55
CA VAL A 51 1.71 13.49 8.67
C VAL A 51 1.59 14.43 9.87
N PHE A 52 1.77 15.73 9.65
CA PHE A 52 1.63 16.73 10.71
C PHE A 52 0.21 16.72 11.33
N ALA A 53 -0.83 16.67 10.50
CA ALA A 53 -2.22 16.61 10.96
C ALA A 53 -2.48 15.38 11.84
N GLN A 54 -1.93 14.21 11.49
CA GLN A 54 -2.05 13.01 12.33
C GLN A 54 -1.31 13.14 13.66
N LEU A 55 -0.10 13.73 13.66
CA LEU A 55 0.65 13.95 14.90
C LEU A 55 -0.11 14.90 15.85
N VAL A 56 -0.69 15.97 15.30
CA VAL A 56 -1.55 16.89 16.06
C VAL A 56 -2.80 16.16 16.55
N ALA A 57 -3.48 15.39 15.69
CA ALA A 57 -4.67 14.64 16.08
C ALA A 57 -4.38 13.66 17.22
N CYS A 58 -3.27 12.92 17.15
CA CYS A 58 -2.81 12.02 18.21
C CYS A 58 -2.63 12.75 19.54
N HIS A 59 -2.00 13.94 19.52
CA HIS A 59 -1.87 14.77 20.71
C HIS A 59 -3.22 15.24 21.28
N LEU A 60 -4.17 15.64 20.42
CA LEU A 60 -5.46 16.16 20.84
C LEU A 60 -6.38 15.08 21.45
N VAL A 61 -6.25 13.82 21.02
CA VAL A 61 -7.14 12.74 21.49
C VAL A 61 -6.62 11.99 22.70
N ARG A 62 -5.38 12.22 23.15
CA ARG A 62 -4.70 11.43 24.20
C ARG A 62 -5.46 11.36 25.53
N ASP A 63 -6.19 12.41 25.88
CA ASP A 63 -6.92 12.53 27.16
C ASP A 63 -8.41 12.20 27.01
N LEU A 64 -8.85 11.75 25.82
CA LEU A 64 -10.25 11.40 25.57
C LEU A 64 -10.60 10.00 26.08
N PRO A 65 -11.85 9.77 26.51
CA PRO A 65 -12.35 8.43 26.76
C PRO A 65 -12.21 7.54 25.52
N TRP A 66 -11.84 6.28 25.71
CA TRP A 66 -11.53 5.31 24.63
C TRP A 66 -12.57 5.27 23.49
N LYS A 67 -13.87 5.41 23.80
CA LYS A 67 -14.94 5.44 22.78
C LYS A 67 -14.78 6.59 21.78
N TRP A 68 -14.30 7.74 22.24
CA TRP A 68 -14.07 8.93 21.41
C TRP A 68 -12.75 8.83 20.65
N VAL A 69 -11.74 8.20 21.24
CA VAL A 69 -10.51 7.84 20.52
C VAL A 69 -10.83 6.92 19.34
N LEU A 70 -11.63 5.87 19.54
CA LEU A 70 -12.06 4.99 18.45
C LEU A 70 -12.87 5.72 17.38
N PHE A 71 -13.79 6.61 17.79
CA PHE A 71 -14.58 7.41 16.86
C PHE A 71 -13.67 8.26 15.96
N TRP A 72 -12.73 9.01 16.53
CA TRP A 72 -11.82 9.87 15.76
C TRP A 72 -10.79 9.07 14.96
N ALA A 73 -10.29 7.96 15.50
CA ALA A 73 -9.41 7.05 14.79
C ALA A 73 -10.08 6.50 13.52
N TYR A 74 -11.39 6.21 13.55
CA TYR A 74 -12.13 5.79 12.37
C TYR A 74 -12.48 6.95 11.44
N ALA A 75 -13.13 7.99 11.97
CA ALA A 75 -13.71 9.07 11.16
C ALA A 75 -12.66 9.99 10.53
N PHE A 76 -11.56 10.27 11.23
CA PHE A 76 -10.49 11.15 10.77
C PHE A 76 -9.20 10.39 10.49
N GLY A 77 -8.70 9.65 11.49
CA GLY A 77 -7.44 8.93 11.41
C GLY A 77 -7.40 7.92 10.26
N GLY A 78 -8.47 7.16 10.07
CA GLY A 78 -8.61 6.17 9.01
C GLY A 78 -8.62 6.79 7.62
N CYS A 79 -9.33 7.91 7.44
CA CYS A 79 -9.35 8.66 6.19
C CYS A 79 -7.97 9.18 5.80
N VAL A 80 -7.26 9.80 6.75
CA VAL A 80 -5.91 10.32 6.50
C VAL A 80 -4.90 9.19 6.31
N ASN A 81 -5.01 8.09 7.06
CA ASN A 81 -4.14 6.93 6.87
C ASN A 81 -4.37 6.23 5.53
N HIS A 82 -5.61 6.15 5.04
CA HIS A 82 -5.89 5.65 3.70
C HIS A 82 -5.27 6.54 2.61
N SER A 83 -5.32 7.86 2.78
CA SER A 83 -4.63 8.78 1.88
C SER A 83 -3.10 8.62 1.93
N LEU A 84 -2.53 8.42 3.13
CA LEU A 84 -1.10 8.17 3.31
C LEU A 84 -0.66 6.83 2.70
N THR A 85 -1.48 5.77 2.74
CA THR A 85 -1.14 4.50 2.08
C THR A 85 -1.09 4.65 0.56
N LEU A 86 -2.02 5.40 -0.04
CA LEU A 86 -1.96 5.76 -1.46
C LEU A 86 -0.76 6.66 -1.78
N ALA A 87 -0.43 7.61 -0.92
CA ALA A 87 0.77 8.42 -1.11
C ALA A 87 2.05 7.57 -1.07
N ILE A 88 2.16 6.61 -0.15
CA ILE A 88 3.28 5.65 -0.10
C ILE A 88 3.33 4.82 -1.38
N HIS A 89 2.19 4.42 -1.94
CA HIS A 89 2.11 3.80 -3.26
C HIS A 89 2.76 4.67 -4.35
N ASP A 90 2.40 5.95 -4.45
CA ASP A 90 2.95 6.84 -5.48
C ASP A 90 4.44 7.16 -5.24
N ILE A 91 4.85 7.32 -3.97
CA ILE A 91 6.26 7.49 -3.60
C ILE A 91 7.07 6.24 -3.96
N SER A 92 6.47 5.04 -3.92
CA SER A 92 7.14 3.80 -4.31
C SER A 92 7.53 3.81 -5.80
N HIS A 93 6.75 4.50 -6.64
CA HIS A 93 7.03 4.80 -8.06
C HIS A 93 8.00 5.96 -8.27
N ASN A 94 8.58 6.50 -7.19
CA ASN A 94 9.46 7.67 -7.17
C ASN A 94 8.79 8.97 -7.65
N VAL A 95 7.46 9.11 -7.52
CA VAL A 95 6.73 10.29 -8.02
C VAL A 95 7.11 11.57 -7.26
N ALA A 96 7.40 11.52 -5.96
CA ALA A 96 7.63 12.73 -5.16
C ALA A 96 8.92 13.49 -5.51
N PHE A 97 10.03 12.78 -5.78
CA PHE A 97 11.33 13.39 -6.10
C PHE A 97 11.91 12.97 -7.46
N GLY A 98 11.22 12.07 -8.17
CA GLY A 98 11.69 11.51 -9.44
C GLY A 98 12.70 10.38 -9.31
N ASN A 99 12.93 9.68 -10.42
CA ASN A 99 13.79 8.49 -10.49
C ASN A 99 15.27 8.75 -10.17
N ARG A 100 15.78 9.95 -10.49
CA ARG A 100 17.17 10.35 -10.15
C ARG A 100 17.41 10.45 -8.64
N GLN A 101 16.36 10.65 -7.87
CA GLN A 101 16.38 10.83 -6.42
C GLN A 101 15.65 9.69 -5.70
N ALA A 102 15.79 8.45 -6.19
CA ALA A 102 15.11 7.28 -5.61
C ALA A 102 15.39 7.10 -4.10
N LYS A 103 16.59 7.46 -3.61
CA LYS A 103 16.92 7.41 -2.17
C LYS A 103 16.05 8.37 -1.34
N TRP A 104 15.79 9.59 -1.83
CA TRP A 104 14.94 10.56 -1.16
C TRP A 104 13.48 10.08 -1.09
N ASN A 105 12.98 9.46 -2.16
CA ASN A 105 11.65 8.83 -2.13
C ASN A 105 11.57 7.73 -1.07
N ARG A 106 12.62 6.89 -0.90
CA ARG A 106 12.62 5.84 0.12
C ARG A 106 12.52 6.41 1.54
N TRP A 107 13.33 7.42 1.87
CA TRP A 107 13.25 8.07 3.18
C TRP A 107 11.95 8.82 3.40
N PHE A 108 11.43 9.46 2.35
CA PHE A 108 10.15 10.14 2.42
C PHE A 108 8.98 9.17 2.61
N ALA A 109 9.04 7.97 2.05
CA ALA A 109 8.06 6.91 2.32
C ALA A 109 8.08 6.47 3.79
N VAL A 110 9.26 6.38 4.42
CA VAL A 110 9.37 6.09 5.86
C VAL A 110 8.72 7.19 6.68
N LEU A 111 8.94 8.47 6.33
CA LEU A 111 8.28 9.60 6.99
C LEU A 111 6.75 9.53 6.84
N ALA A 112 6.25 9.30 5.62
CA ALA A 112 4.83 9.17 5.33
C ALA A 112 4.18 8.00 6.09
N ASN A 113 4.97 6.98 6.42
CA ASN A 113 4.52 5.79 7.12
C ASN A 113 4.42 6.01 8.65
N LEU A 114 5.03 7.06 9.21
CA LEU A 114 5.07 7.27 10.67
C LEU A 114 3.68 7.22 11.33
N PRO A 115 2.64 7.90 10.82
CA PRO A 115 1.34 7.93 11.48
C PRO A 115 0.51 6.64 11.32
N ILE A 116 1.00 5.69 10.53
CA ILE A 116 0.30 4.41 10.29
C ILE A 116 0.67 3.39 11.39
N GLY A 117 1.76 3.59 12.13
CA GLY A 117 2.19 2.72 13.23
C GLY A 117 2.75 1.36 12.82
N MET A 118 2.63 0.98 11.53
CA MET A 118 3.16 -0.29 10.99
C MET A 118 4.31 -0.05 10.02
N PRO A 119 5.50 -0.68 10.18
CA PRO A 119 6.68 -0.44 9.35
C PRO A 119 6.63 -1.16 7.99
N TYR A 120 5.71 -0.78 7.11
CA TYR A 120 5.47 -1.52 5.86
C TYR A 120 6.01 -0.84 4.59
N SER A 121 6.28 0.47 4.59
CA SER A 121 6.64 1.24 3.37
C SER A 121 7.80 0.67 2.56
N ALA A 122 8.87 0.20 3.22
CA ALA A 122 10.02 -0.40 2.54
C ALA A 122 9.68 -1.76 1.91
N SER A 123 8.97 -2.63 2.65
CA SER A 123 8.50 -3.92 2.16
C SER A 123 7.51 -3.75 1.02
N PHE A 124 6.58 -2.80 1.17
CA PHE A 124 5.59 -2.44 0.16
C PHE A 124 6.27 -2.13 -1.17
N LYS A 125 7.22 -1.19 -1.20
CA LYS A 125 7.95 -0.88 -2.44
C LYS A 125 8.62 -2.12 -3.07
N LYS A 126 9.14 -3.03 -2.26
CA LYS A 126 9.84 -4.24 -2.73
C LYS A 126 8.88 -5.24 -3.42
N TYR A 127 7.67 -5.42 -2.92
CA TYR A 127 6.67 -6.30 -3.53
C TYR A 127 5.87 -5.60 -4.62
N HIS A 128 5.55 -4.32 -4.43
CA HIS A 128 4.79 -3.50 -5.37
C HIS A 128 5.48 -3.31 -6.72
N ILE A 129 6.81 -3.15 -6.71
CA ILE A 129 7.57 -3.07 -7.97
C ILE A 129 7.54 -4.41 -8.72
N ASP A 130 7.51 -5.54 -8.01
CA ASP A 130 7.37 -6.86 -8.64
C ASP A 130 5.96 -7.04 -9.19
N HIS A 131 4.92 -6.62 -8.46
CA HIS A 131 3.54 -6.58 -8.97
C HIS A 131 3.46 -5.82 -10.30
N HIS A 132 4.06 -4.62 -10.40
CA HIS A 132 4.05 -3.88 -11.66
C HIS A 132 4.93 -4.47 -12.76
N ARG A 133 6.01 -5.17 -12.40
CA ARG A 133 6.96 -5.77 -13.35
C ARG A 133 6.48 -7.11 -13.89
N TYR A 134 5.85 -7.92 -13.04
CA TYR A 134 5.43 -9.28 -13.29
C TYR A 134 3.92 -9.42 -13.05
N LEU A 135 3.15 -8.41 -13.44
CA LEU A 135 1.70 -8.36 -13.20
C LEU A 135 1.00 -9.64 -13.63
N GLY A 136 0.30 -10.30 -12.71
CA GLY A 136 -0.39 -11.57 -12.99
C GLY A 136 0.55 -12.78 -13.12
N GLY A 137 1.85 -12.60 -12.85
CA GLY A 137 2.86 -13.66 -12.89
C GLY A 137 2.79 -14.53 -11.64
N ASP A 138 2.64 -15.83 -11.83
CA ASP A 138 2.53 -16.80 -10.74
C ASP A 138 3.73 -16.73 -9.78
N VAL A 139 3.44 -16.73 -8.47
CA VAL A 139 4.38 -16.57 -7.35
C VAL A 139 5.15 -15.22 -7.32
N LEU A 140 5.40 -14.59 -8.47
CA LEU A 140 6.12 -13.32 -8.58
C LEU A 140 5.25 -12.15 -8.14
N ASP A 141 4.00 -12.14 -8.56
CA ASP A 141 2.98 -11.18 -8.15
C ASP A 141 2.18 -11.74 -6.97
N VAL A 142 2.60 -11.34 -5.77
CA VAL A 142 1.98 -11.75 -4.51
C VAL A 142 0.61 -11.11 -4.27
N ASP A 143 0.13 -10.23 -5.16
CA ASP A 143 -1.21 -9.67 -5.05
C ASP A 143 -2.28 -10.67 -5.55
N ILE A 144 -1.87 -11.68 -6.33
CA ILE A 144 -2.75 -12.77 -6.77
C ILE A 144 -3.13 -13.64 -5.55
N PRO A 145 -4.43 -13.93 -5.32
CA PRO A 145 -4.86 -14.88 -4.32
C PRO A 145 -4.25 -16.25 -4.58
N THR A 146 -4.07 -17.06 -3.54
CA THR A 146 -3.65 -18.45 -3.76
C THR A 146 -4.80 -19.38 -4.13
N ASP A 147 -4.48 -20.59 -4.60
CA ASP A 147 -5.46 -21.63 -4.91
C ASP A 147 -6.43 -21.87 -3.75
N PHE A 148 -5.91 -21.90 -2.52
CA PHE A 148 -6.74 -22.05 -1.32
C PHE A 148 -7.72 -20.88 -1.16
N GLU A 149 -7.26 -19.63 -1.33
CA GLU A 149 -8.13 -18.47 -1.24
C GLU A 149 -9.20 -18.49 -2.34
N GLY A 150 -8.83 -18.83 -3.58
CA GLY A 150 -9.76 -18.96 -4.70
C GLY A 150 -10.82 -20.03 -4.47
N TRP A 151 -10.41 -21.19 -3.95
CA TRP A 151 -11.31 -22.30 -3.62
C TRP A 151 -12.20 -22.00 -2.41
N PHE A 152 -11.63 -21.49 -1.32
CA PHE A 152 -12.35 -21.29 -0.07
C PHE A 152 -13.33 -20.12 -0.17
N PHE A 153 -12.89 -18.98 -0.71
CA PHE A 153 -13.67 -17.75 -0.84
C PHE A 153 -14.52 -17.71 -2.13
N CYS A 154 -15.19 -18.82 -2.44
CA CYS A 154 -15.95 -18.98 -3.68
C CYS A 154 -17.44 -18.58 -3.56
N THR A 155 -18.00 -18.41 -2.35
CA THR A 155 -19.41 -18.02 -2.13
C THR A 155 -19.55 -16.54 -1.79
N PRO A 156 -20.72 -15.89 -2.03
CA PRO A 156 -20.90 -14.46 -1.74
C PRO A 156 -20.54 -14.06 -0.30
N PHE A 157 -20.98 -14.84 0.70
CA PHE A 157 -20.66 -14.58 2.10
C PHE A 157 -19.16 -14.71 2.39
N ARG A 158 -18.50 -15.73 1.84
CA ARG A 158 -17.06 -15.92 2.03
C ARG A 158 -16.28 -14.83 1.29
N LYS A 159 -16.69 -14.42 0.09
CA LYS A 159 -16.08 -13.27 -0.61
C LYS A 159 -16.21 -11.98 0.21
N PHE A 160 -17.35 -11.76 0.86
CA PHE A 160 -17.50 -10.64 1.80
C PHE A 160 -16.49 -10.73 2.95
N LEU A 161 -16.34 -11.90 3.59
CA LEU A 161 -15.30 -12.11 4.60
C LEU A 161 -13.88 -11.87 4.04
N TRP A 162 -13.61 -12.31 2.81
CA TRP A 162 -12.32 -12.09 2.16
C TRP A 162 -12.01 -10.61 1.98
N LEU A 163 -13.00 -9.79 1.60
CA LEU A 163 -12.84 -8.33 1.50
C LEU A 163 -12.51 -7.69 2.85
N VAL A 164 -13.17 -8.12 3.93
CA VAL A 164 -12.89 -7.64 5.29
C VAL A 164 -11.48 -8.02 5.74
N LEU A 165 -11.02 -9.23 5.40
CA LEU A 165 -9.71 -9.77 5.76
C LEU A 165 -8.60 -9.36 4.77
N GLN A 166 -8.92 -8.61 3.71
CA GLN A 166 -7.96 -8.27 2.65
C GLN A 166 -6.69 -7.58 3.18
N PRO A 167 -6.75 -6.64 4.14
CA PRO A 167 -5.53 -6.05 4.71
C PRO A 167 -4.59 -7.08 5.35
N LEU A 168 -5.15 -8.14 5.96
CA LEU A 168 -4.36 -9.23 6.53
C LEU A 168 -3.73 -10.08 5.43
N PHE A 169 -4.48 -10.46 4.40
CA PHE A 169 -3.93 -11.23 3.28
C PHE A 169 -2.86 -10.45 2.53
N TYR A 170 -3.09 -9.17 2.26
CA TYR A 170 -2.12 -8.30 1.60
C TYR A 170 -0.80 -8.20 2.37
N THR A 171 -0.86 -8.24 3.70
CA THR A 171 0.33 -8.17 4.57
C THR A 171 1.03 -9.52 4.71
N LEU A 172 0.27 -10.61 4.86
CA LEU A 172 0.81 -11.92 5.21
C LEU A 172 1.12 -12.80 3.99
N ARG A 173 0.35 -12.68 2.90
CA ARG A 173 0.52 -13.50 1.69
C ARG A 173 1.93 -13.41 1.11
N PRO A 174 2.55 -12.22 1.00
CA PRO A 174 3.91 -12.12 0.48
C PRO A 174 4.94 -12.92 1.30
N LEU A 175 4.71 -13.10 2.60
CA LEU A 175 5.63 -13.78 3.51
C LEU A 175 5.64 -15.31 3.33
N TYR A 176 4.60 -15.88 2.73
CA TYR A 176 4.56 -17.32 2.44
C TYR A 176 4.65 -17.65 0.94
N VAL A 177 4.10 -16.81 0.06
CA VAL A 177 4.12 -17.06 -1.39
C VAL A 177 5.51 -16.82 -1.96
N ASN A 178 6.13 -15.69 -1.63
CA ASN A 178 7.43 -15.30 -2.17
C ASN A 178 8.25 -14.55 -1.13
N PRO A 179 8.69 -15.23 -0.05
CA PRO A 179 9.43 -14.58 1.03
C PRO A 179 10.75 -14.01 0.53
N LYS A 180 10.88 -12.69 0.65
CA LYS A 180 12.11 -11.98 0.29
C LYS A 180 12.97 -11.69 1.52
N PRO A 181 14.32 -11.69 1.37
CA PRO A 181 15.21 -11.32 2.47
C PRO A 181 14.90 -9.91 2.98
N ILE A 182 15.09 -9.73 4.30
CA ILE A 182 14.94 -8.44 4.95
C ILE A 182 16.11 -7.56 4.53
N SER A 183 15.79 -6.44 3.91
CA SER A 183 16.75 -5.41 3.52
C SER A 183 17.09 -4.48 4.68
N TRP A 184 18.21 -3.79 4.58
CA TRP A 184 18.59 -2.74 5.53
C TRP A 184 17.49 -1.66 5.67
N MET A 185 16.83 -1.30 4.58
CA MET A 185 15.76 -0.30 4.61
C MET A 185 14.54 -0.77 5.43
N GLU A 186 14.18 -2.05 5.33
CA GLU A 186 13.09 -2.64 6.14
C GLU A 186 13.46 -2.67 7.63
N ALA A 187 14.71 -3.03 7.95
CA ALA A 187 15.21 -2.98 9.32
C ALA A 187 15.18 -1.55 9.87
N THR A 188 15.62 -0.55 9.09
CA THR A 188 15.57 0.86 9.50
C THR A 188 14.13 1.35 9.67
N THR A 189 13.24 1.04 8.73
CA THR A 189 11.82 1.41 8.80
C THR A 189 11.20 0.86 10.07
N ARG A 190 11.47 -0.42 10.39
CA ARG A 190 11.03 -1.04 11.65
C ARG A 190 11.55 -0.27 12.86
N SER A 191 12.84 0.01 12.93
CA SER A 191 13.43 0.76 14.04
C SER A 191 12.82 2.15 14.21
N THR A 192 12.54 2.86 13.12
CA THR A 192 11.90 4.18 13.17
C THR A 192 10.44 4.15 13.66
N MET A 193 9.73 3.03 13.47
CA MET A 193 8.33 2.89 13.91
C MET A 193 8.19 2.38 15.36
N ILE A 194 9.24 1.82 15.96
CA ILE A 194 9.20 1.37 17.36
C ILE A 194 9.04 2.56 18.32
N PHE A 195 9.57 3.74 17.97
CA PHE A 195 9.53 4.93 18.82
C PHE A 195 8.16 5.66 18.85
N PRO A 196 7.45 5.84 17.71
CA PRO A 196 6.06 6.31 17.71
C PRO A 196 5.09 5.31 18.35
N ALA A 197 5.27 4.00 18.12
CA ALA A 197 4.37 2.98 18.69
C ALA A 197 4.38 2.96 20.22
N SER A 198 5.53 3.25 20.87
CA SER A 198 5.58 3.42 22.33
C SER A 198 4.89 4.71 22.81
N LEU A 199 4.84 5.76 21.98
CA LEU A 199 4.13 7.00 22.27
C LEU A 199 2.60 6.84 22.11
N GLU A 200 2.14 6.14 21.06
CA GLU A 200 0.72 5.80 20.88
C GLU A 200 0.22 4.84 21.95
N ALA A 201 1.02 3.85 22.34
CA ALA A 201 0.68 2.97 23.46
C ALA A 201 0.49 3.78 24.76
N ASN A 202 1.36 4.75 25.05
CA ASN A 202 1.23 5.61 26.23
C ASN A 202 0.10 6.65 26.14
N CYS A 203 -0.55 6.83 24.98
CA CYS A 203 -1.77 7.64 24.85
C CYS A 203 -3.05 6.78 24.91
N LEU A 204 -2.91 5.44 24.87
CA LEU A 204 -4.00 4.48 24.90
C LEU A 204 -4.12 3.73 26.24
N TRP A 205 -3.23 4.04 27.20
CA TRP A 205 -3.20 3.53 28.58
C TRP A 205 -3.05 4.70 29.56
#